data_AF-A0A2E8EDP3-F1
#
_entry.id   AF-A0A2E8EDP3-F1
#
_cell.length_a   1.000
_cell.length_b   1.000
_cell.length_c   1.000
_cell.angle_alpha   90.00
_cell.angle_beta   90.00
_cell.angle_gamma   90.00
#
_symmetry.space_group_name_H-M   'P 1'
#
loop_
_entity.id
_entity.type
_entity.pdbx_description
1 polymer ?
#
loop_
_entity_poly.entity_id
_entity_poly.type
_entity_poly.pdbx_seq_one_letter_code
_entity_poly.pdbx_strand_id
1 'polypeptide(L)'
;MPLNLEEVFDPGEILKARHRISSLVYRTPLIHSHALSERTGNQIYLKMECWQRCGCFKVRGALNATSSLTQEERSRGLVTASSGNHALAIAYAANLFNIRPTRIYVPENADPAKVRRALFWGPDLVYHGQGFQEAYEESMRYTRENNMTFIHSHADPKVIAGQGTIGLEIIEDLPEADAVIVPVGGGGLISGISTAVKTLSDETKIYGVEPTAAPGAYKSLREDKCYETLDIDVSIASGLLGGFGRLPFEICKRTLDNTFLVDDREIIEAMVAIQQDEQVMAEPASSVGLAALLAGKIELKNKKVVLVITSRNINTTTFNRLIQKVPDNVLA
;
A
#
# COMPACT_ATOMS: atom_id res chain seq x y z
N MET A 1 2.04 13.95 -22.50
CA MET A 1 2.71 12.97 -23.38
C MET A 1 2.53 11.59 -22.76
N PRO A 2 2.35 10.51 -23.54
CA PRO A 2 2.35 9.16 -22.99
C PRO A 2 3.70 8.89 -22.32
N LEU A 3 3.67 8.28 -21.12
CA LEU A 3 4.87 7.90 -20.38
C LEU A 3 5.51 6.70 -21.09
N ASN A 4 6.79 6.76 -21.45
CA ASN A 4 7.49 5.59 -21.96
C ASN A 4 7.87 4.68 -20.77
N LEU A 5 7.14 3.57 -20.59
CA LEU A 5 7.32 2.70 -19.44
C LEU A 5 8.73 2.12 -19.35
N GLU A 6 9.33 1.74 -20.49
CA GLU A 6 10.67 1.14 -20.56
C GLU A 6 11.77 2.13 -20.15
N GLU A 7 11.53 3.42 -20.31
CA GLU A 7 12.46 4.48 -19.86
C GLU A 7 12.33 4.78 -18.37
N VAL A 8 11.16 4.54 -17.76
CA VAL A 8 10.81 5.04 -16.43
C VAL A 8 10.83 3.93 -15.36
N PHE A 9 10.63 2.67 -15.76
CA PHE A 9 10.64 1.55 -14.83
C PHE A 9 11.10 0.24 -15.49
N ASP A 10 12.27 -0.24 -15.05
CA ASP A 10 12.80 -1.56 -15.39
C ASP A 10 12.43 -2.58 -14.29
N PRO A 11 11.78 -3.73 -14.62
CA PRO A 11 11.53 -4.81 -13.66
C PRO A 11 12.79 -5.26 -12.89
N GLY A 12 13.98 -5.16 -13.49
CA GLY A 12 15.26 -5.44 -12.84
C GLY A 12 15.55 -4.56 -11.61
N GLU A 13 14.93 -3.39 -11.50
CA GLU A 13 15.03 -2.53 -10.31
C GLU A 13 14.46 -3.19 -9.05
N ILE A 14 13.54 -4.15 -9.18
CA ILE A 14 12.98 -4.89 -8.03
C ILE A 14 14.05 -5.79 -7.41
N LEU A 15 14.88 -6.45 -8.22
CA LEU A 15 15.99 -7.27 -7.72
C LEU A 15 17.07 -6.39 -7.05
N LYS A 16 17.37 -5.23 -7.64
CA LYS A 16 18.27 -4.24 -7.03
C LYS A 16 17.70 -3.74 -5.69
N ALA A 17 16.39 -3.48 -5.64
CA ALA A 17 15.70 -3.09 -4.42
C ALA A 17 15.79 -4.16 -3.33
N ARG A 18 15.53 -5.43 -3.67
CA ARG A 18 15.68 -6.57 -2.75
C ARG A 18 17.07 -6.59 -2.13
N HIS A 19 18.12 -6.50 -2.96
CA HIS A 19 19.49 -6.49 -2.46
C HIS A 19 19.72 -5.32 -1.49
N ARG A 20 19.30 -4.11 -1.89
CA ARG A 20 19.49 -2.86 -1.14
C ARG A 20 18.81 -2.86 0.24
N ILE A 21 17.62 -3.43 0.36
CA ILE A 21 16.82 -3.35 1.59
C ILE A 21 16.83 -4.64 2.43
N SER A 22 17.40 -5.74 1.95
CA SER A 22 17.31 -7.08 2.58
C SER A 22 17.71 -7.12 4.06
N SER A 23 18.73 -6.37 4.47
CA SER A 23 19.17 -6.27 5.87
C SER A 23 18.38 -5.25 6.70
N LEU A 24 17.55 -4.43 6.05
CA LEU A 24 16.82 -3.31 6.63
C LEU A 24 15.34 -3.61 6.82
N VAL A 25 14.80 -4.63 6.17
CA VAL A 25 13.41 -5.08 6.29
C VAL A 25 13.37 -6.53 6.78
N TYR A 26 12.23 -6.95 7.32
CA TYR A 26 11.97 -8.36 7.56
C TYR A 26 11.48 -9.02 6.26
N ARG A 27 11.92 -10.25 5.99
CA ARG A 27 11.15 -11.14 5.11
C ARG A 27 9.92 -11.58 5.91
N THR A 28 8.78 -10.97 5.64
CA THR A 28 7.54 -11.25 6.39
C THR A 28 7.03 -12.65 6.04
N PRO A 29 6.40 -13.37 6.98
CA PRO A 29 5.93 -14.72 6.71
C PRO A 29 4.74 -14.71 5.72
N LEU A 30 4.62 -15.81 4.98
CA LEU A 30 3.44 -16.18 4.22
C LEU A 30 2.72 -17.32 4.97
N ILE A 31 1.61 -16.99 5.63
CA ILE A 31 0.96 -17.90 6.59
C ILE A 31 -0.30 -18.50 5.97
N HIS A 32 -0.41 -19.83 5.93
CA HIS A 32 -1.66 -20.48 5.58
C HIS A 32 -2.68 -20.33 6.72
N SER A 33 -3.83 -19.73 6.42
CA SER A 33 -4.95 -19.57 7.35
C SER A 33 -5.98 -20.67 7.10
N HIS A 34 -6.15 -21.58 8.06
CA HIS A 34 -7.16 -22.63 7.94
C HIS A 34 -8.59 -22.08 8.05
N ALA A 35 -8.84 -21.19 9.01
CA ALA A 35 -10.17 -20.63 9.24
C ALA A 35 -10.66 -19.77 8.06
N LEU A 36 -9.82 -18.89 7.51
CA LEU A 36 -10.21 -18.09 6.33
C LEU A 36 -10.31 -18.96 5.07
N SER A 37 -9.57 -20.06 5.00
CA SER A 37 -9.72 -21.05 3.94
C SER A 37 -11.13 -21.67 3.94
N GLU A 38 -11.61 -22.09 5.11
CA GLU A 38 -12.96 -22.63 5.27
C GLU A 38 -14.03 -21.59 4.90
N ARG A 39 -13.92 -20.34 5.39
CA ARG A 39 -14.87 -19.26 5.10
C ARG A 39 -15.01 -18.96 3.60
N THR A 40 -13.91 -19.03 2.86
CA THR A 40 -13.88 -18.62 1.45
C THR A 40 -14.07 -19.81 0.49
N GLY A 41 -13.82 -21.04 0.95
CA GLY A 41 -13.73 -22.22 0.09
C GLY A 41 -12.49 -22.23 -0.81
N ASN A 42 -11.40 -21.60 -0.35
CA ASN A 42 -10.10 -21.53 -1.01
C ASN A 42 -8.99 -21.91 -0.01
N GLN A 43 -7.74 -22.04 -0.46
CA GLN A 43 -6.58 -22.11 0.43
C GLN A 43 -5.99 -20.71 0.58
N ILE A 44 -6.26 -20.06 1.70
CA ILE A 44 -5.88 -18.68 1.97
C ILE A 44 -4.49 -18.61 2.60
N TYR A 45 -3.62 -17.82 1.98
CA TYR A 45 -2.29 -17.49 2.48
C TYR A 45 -2.19 -16.00 2.75
N LEU A 46 -1.67 -15.62 3.91
CA LEU A 46 -1.57 -14.24 4.37
C LEU A 46 -0.13 -13.77 4.26
N LYS A 47 0.14 -12.79 3.40
CA LYS A 47 1.44 -12.12 3.35
C LYS A 47 1.47 -11.00 4.39
N MET A 48 2.16 -11.24 5.50
CA MET A 48 2.04 -10.48 6.75
C MET A 48 2.85 -9.17 6.78
N GLU A 49 2.62 -8.27 5.83
CA GLU A 49 3.28 -6.96 5.78
C GLU A 49 2.91 -6.03 6.95
N CYS A 50 1.83 -6.32 7.67
CA CYS A 50 1.50 -5.65 8.93
C CYS A 50 2.52 -5.91 10.05
N TRP A 51 3.33 -6.97 9.95
CA TRP A 51 4.42 -7.27 10.88
C TRP A 51 5.77 -6.72 10.44
N GLN A 52 5.82 -6.02 9.32
CA GLN A 52 7.01 -5.32 8.89
C GLN A 52 7.39 -4.20 9.88
N ARG A 53 8.63 -3.69 9.79
CA ARG A 53 9.02 -2.44 10.45
C ARG A 53 8.01 -1.33 10.16
N CYS A 54 7.83 -0.43 11.12
CA CYS A 54 6.78 0.59 11.09
C CYS A 54 5.35 0.02 10.98
N GLY A 55 5.15 -1.29 11.17
CA GLY A 55 3.84 -1.94 11.14
C GLY A 55 3.16 -1.97 9.77
N CYS A 56 3.89 -1.76 8.68
CA CYS A 56 3.32 -1.74 7.33
C CYS A 56 4.36 -1.90 6.21
N PHE A 57 3.87 -2.27 5.02
CA PHE A 57 4.67 -2.46 3.81
C PHE A 57 5.45 -1.23 3.35
N LYS A 58 4.96 -0.01 3.64
CA LYS A 58 5.49 1.26 3.07
C LYS A 58 6.98 1.44 3.31
N VAL A 59 7.51 0.84 4.38
CA VAL A 59 8.93 0.90 4.72
C VAL A 59 9.83 0.32 3.63
N ARG A 60 9.35 -0.66 2.84
CA ARG A 60 10.15 -1.25 1.76
C ARG A 60 10.47 -0.22 0.68
N GLY A 61 9.45 0.43 0.12
CA GLY A 61 9.63 1.51 -0.84
C GLY A 61 10.34 2.74 -0.24
N ALA A 62 10.04 3.11 1.00
CA ALA A 62 10.69 4.25 1.65
C ALA A 62 12.21 4.02 1.83
N LEU A 63 12.59 2.86 2.36
CA LEU A 63 14.00 2.49 2.49
C LEU A 63 14.67 2.38 1.13
N ASN A 64 14.00 1.76 0.14
CA ASN A 64 14.58 1.62 -1.19
C ASN A 64 14.84 2.97 -1.85
N ALA A 65 13.84 3.87 -1.86
CA ALA A 65 13.97 5.20 -2.43
C ALA A 65 15.07 6.00 -1.72
N THR A 66 15.05 6.02 -0.38
CA THR A 66 16.00 6.79 0.44
C THR A 66 17.44 6.28 0.30
N SER A 67 17.63 4.96 0.32
CA SER A 67 18.97 4.36 0.17
C SER A 67 19.53 4.51 -1.24
N SER A 68 18.66 4.65 -2.25
CA SER A 68 19.04 4.89 -3.65
C SER A 68 19.34 6.37 -3.97
N LEU A 69 19.29 7.26 -2.99
CA LEU A 69 19.65 8.66 -3.18
C LEU A 69 21.16 8.82 -3.28
N THR A 70 21.59 9.64 -4.25
CA THR A 70 22.95 10.15 -4.37
C THR A 70 23.31 11.02 -3.17
N GLN A 71 24.61 11.27 -2.99
CA GLN A 71 25.09 12.19 -1.94
C GLN A 71 24.47 13.58 -2.07
N GLU A 72 24.32 14.07 -3.30
CA GLU A 72 23.72 15.38 -3.58
C GLU A 72 22.24 15.40 -3.17
N GLU A 73 21.45 14.43 -3.61
CA GLU A 73 20.03 14.32 -3.23
C GLU A 73 19.84 14.18 -1.71
N ARG A 74 20.73 13.46 -1.02
CA ARG A 74 20.71 13.34 0.44
C ARG A 74 21.04 14.68 1.12
N SER A 75 22.01 15.42 0.61
CA SER A 75 22.44 16.71 1.16
C SER A 75 21.36 17.79 1.07
N ARG A 76 20.46 17.66 0.09
CA ARG A 76 19.30 18.54 -0.09
C ARG A 76 18.20 18.30 0.95
N GLY A 77 18.25 17.19 1.69
CA GLY A 77 17.18 16.77 2.61
C GLY A 77 15.96 16.18 1.90
N LEU A 78 14.98 15.73 2.68
CA LEU A 78 13.78 15.05 2.17
C LEU A 78 12.50 15.84 2.37
N VAL A 79 11.58 15.70 1.42
CA VAL A 79 10.19 16.17 1.52
C VAL A 79 9.23 15.05 1.13
N THR A 80 8.10 14.93 1.81
CA THR A 80 6.96 14.10 1.38
C THR A 80 5.65 14.71 1.89
N ALA A 81 4.52 14.31 1.31
CA ALA A 81 3.18 14.56 1.87
C ALA A 81 2.48 13.24 2.23
N SER A 82 2.05 13.09 3.48
CA SER A 82 1.24 11.97 3.98
C SER A 82 0.90 12.16 5.45
N SER A 83 -0.30 11.79 5.88
CA SER A 83 -0.69 11.75 7.30
C SER A 83 -0.69 10.34 7.90
N GLY A 84 -0.11 9.34 7.22
CA GLY A 84 -0.22 7.93 7.61
C GLY A 84 1.04 7.11 7.38
N ASN A 85 0.86 5.88 6.87
CA ASN A 85 1.91 4.86 6.76
C ASN A 85 3.15 5.33 5.98
N HIS A 86 2.97 6.16 4.94
CA HIS A 86 4.11 6.69 4.17
C HIS A 86 4.92 7.72 4.95
N ALA A 87 4.28 8.61 5.71
CA ALA A 87 4.97 9.54 6.60
C ALA A 87 5.83 8.82 7.63
N LEU A 88 5.27 7.81 8.29
CA LEU A 88 6.01 6.99 9.26
C LEU A 88 7.20 6.28 8.61
N ALA A 89 7.01 5.70 7.42
CA ALA A 89 8.05 4.99 6.69
C ALA A 89 9.20 5.90 6.24
N ILE A 90 8.89 7.10 5.73
CA ILE A 90 9.90 8.10 5.33
C ILE A 90 10.62 8.66 6.55
N ALA A 91 9.90 8.99 7.63
CA ALA A 91 10.51 9.47 8.86
C ALA A 91 11.52 8.46 9.43
N TYR A 92 11.14 7.18 9.46
CA TYR A 92 12.02 6.08 9.86
C TYR A 92 13.25 5.95 8.94
N ALA A 93 13.04 5.91 7.62
CA ALA A 93 14.14 5.78 6.65
C ALA A 93 15.11 6.97 6.74
N ALA A 94 14.59 8.20 6.83
CA ALA A 94 15.40 9.40 6.96
C ALA A 94 16.24 9.41 8.24
N ASN A 95 15.66 8.97 9.36
CA ASN A 95 16.38 8.81 10.61
C ASN A 95 17.50 7.76 10.49
N LEU A 96 17.20 6.59 9.93
CA LEU A 96 18.18 5.52 9.74
C LEU A 96 19.38 5.94 8.88
N PHE A 97 19.15 6.77 7.86
CA PHE A 97 20.19 7.27 6.97
C PHE A 97 20.75 8.66 7.35
N ASN A 98 20.37 9.20 8.51
CA ASN A 98 20.79 10.51 9.00
C ASN A 98 20.56 11.66 8.01
N ILE A 99 19.42 11.65 7.30
CA ILE A 99 19.08 12.70 6.33
C ILE A 99 18.29 13.81 7.02
N ARG A 100 18.83 15.02 6.95
CA ARG A 100 18.25 16.25 7.51
C ARG A 100 18.50 17.43 6.57
N PRO A 101 17.56 18.39 6.45
CA PRO A 101 16.22 18.36 7.04
C PRO A 101 15.32 17.30 6.39
N THR A 102 14.31 16.83 7.12
CA THR A 102 13.27 15.93 6.59
C THR A 102 11.91 16.53 6.94
N ARG A 103 11.16 16.99 5.93
CA ARG A 103 9.87 17.65 6.12
C ARG A 103 8.73 16.77 5.64
N ILE A 104 7.70 16.63 6.47
CA ILE A 104 6.50 15.86 6.15
C ILE A 104 5.30 16.78 6.19
N TYR A 105 4.67 16.96 5.05
CA TYR A 105 3.47 17.77 4.89
C TYR A 105 2.23 16.94 5.22
N VAL A 106 1.38 17.50 6.07
CA VAL A 106 0.12 16.90 6.53
C VAL A 106 -0.99 17.95 6.47
N PRO A 107 -2.25 17.56 6.19
CA PRO A 107 -3.36 18.50 6.30
C PRO A 107 -3.58 18.92 7.76
N GLU A 108 -4.15 20.10 7.98
CA GLU A 108 -4.40 20.65 9.32
C GLU A 108 -5.32 19.75 10.17
N ASN A 109 -6.23 19.04 9.52
CA ASN A 109 -7.17 18.11 10.15
C ASN A 109 -6.61 16.68 10.30
N ALA A 110 -5.32 16.45 10.03
CA ALA A 110 -4.72 15.13 10.15
C ALA A 110 -4.84 14.56 11.57
N ASP A 111 -5.26 13.29 11.69
CA ASP A 111 -5.38 12.59 12.97
C ASP A 111 -4.05 12.66 13.75
N PRO A 112 -4.00 13.35 14.90
CA PRO A 112 -2.79 13.48 15.69
C PRO A 112 -2.20 12.13 16.10
N ALA A 113 -3.03 11.10 16.28
CA ALA A 113 -2.57 9.76 16.65
C ALA A 113 -1.82 9.05 15.51
N LYS A 114 -2.18 9.32 14.25
CA LYS A 114 -1.46 8.79 13.07
C LYS A 114 -0.14 9.51 12.87
N VAL A 115 -0.17 10.84 12.97
CA VAL A 115 0.98 11.71 12.70
C VAL A 115 2.04 11.63 13.80
N ARG A 116 1.64 11.44 15.07
CA ARG A 116 2.57 11.32 16.22
C ARG A 116 3.59 10.19 16.08
N ARG A 117 3.25 9.10 15.39
CA ARG A 117 4.18 7.99 15.17
C ARG A 117 5.38 8.41 14.32
N ALA A 118 5.17 9.31 13.36
CA ALA A 118 6.25 9.83 12.52
C ALA A 118 7.17 10.76 13.32
N LEU A 119 6.62 11.59 14.23
CA LEU A 119 7.38 12.52 15.08
C LEU A 119 8.49 11.85 15.88
N PHE A 120 8.29 10.60 16.31
CA PHE A 120 9.29 9.84 17.05
C PHE A 120 10.66 9.77 16.34
N TRP A 121 10.67 9.79 15.00
CA TRP A 121 11.90 9.72 14.20
C TRP A 121 12.54 11.09 13.90
N GLY A 122 11.95 12.16 14.42
CA GLY A 122 12.41 13.54 14.30
C GLY A 122 12.29 14.20 12.92
N PRO A 123 11.23 13.97 12.11
CA PRO A 123 10.93 14.83 10.97
C PRO A 123 10.34 16.18 11.44
N ASP A 124 10.47 17.21 10.61
CA ASP A 124 9.72 18.44 10.74
C ASP A 124 8.32 18.24 10.13
N LEU A 125 7.28 18.32 10.95
CA LEU A 125 5.92 18.30 10.44
C LEU A 125 5.47 19.69 10.00
N VAL A 126 4.91 19.75 8.80
CA VAL A 126 4.34 20.98 8.25
C VAL A 126 2.85 20.75 8.03
N TYR A 127 2.03 21.43 8.83
CA TYR A 127 0.58 21.41 8.69
C TYR A 127 0.18 22.44 7.63
N HIS A 128 -0.54 22.01 6.59
CA HIS A 128 -0.96 22.89 5.51
C HIS A 128 -2.23 22.38 4.82
N GLY A 129 -3.21 23.27 4.66
CA GLY A 129 -4.43 23.02 3.90
C GLY A 129 -5.46 22.16 4.62
N GLN A 130 -6.68 22.13 4.08
CA GLN A 130 -7.82 21.39 4.67
C GLN A 130 -7.87 19.93 4.21
N GLY A 131 -7.18 19.60 3.13
CA GLY A 131 -7.13 18.25 2.56
C GLY A 131 -5.73 17.80 2.15
N PHE A 132 -5.62 16.52 1.81
CA PHE A 132 -4.36 15.93 1.32
C PHE A 132 -3.81 16.64 0.07
N GLN A 133 -4.69 17.05 -0.84
CA GLN A 133 -4.28 17.68 -2.10
C GLN A 133 -3.53 18.99 -1.88
N GLU A 134 -4.06 19.87 -1.04
CA GLU A 134 -3.39 21.15 -0.68
C GLU A 134 -2.04 20.91 0.00
N ALA A 135 -1.98 19.97 0.95
CA ALA A 135 -0.73 19.59 1.61
C ALA A 135 0.31 19.04 0.61
N TYR A 136 -0.13 18.26 -0.37
CA TYR A 136 0.72 17.74 -1.44
C TYR A 136 1.22 18.85 -2.36
N GLU A 137 0.35 19.74 -2.84
CA GLU A 137 0.71 20.86 -3.71
C GLU A 137 1.73 21.79 -3.05
N GLU A 138 1.52 22.11 -1.77
CA GLU A 138 2.46 22.91 -1.00
C GLU A 138 3.81 22.18 -0.81
N SER A 139 3.79 20.87 -0.54
CA SER A 139 5.03 20.10 -0.43
C SER A 139 5.84 20.10 -1.74
N MET A 140 5.15 20.05 -2.89
CA MET A 140 5.77 20.12 -4.21
C MET A 140 6.29 21.52 -4.51
N ARG A 141 5.54 22.56 -4.15
CA ARG A 141 5.99 23.97 -4.25
C ARG A 141 7.27 24.18 -3.45
N TYR A 142 7.26 23.81 -2.17
CA TYR A 142 8.40 23.94 -1.28
C TYR A 142 9.63 23.15 -1.77
N THR A 143 9.41 21.93 -2.27
CA THR A 143 10.48 21.10 -2.86
C THR A 143 11.18 21.84 -3.99
N ARG A 144 10.42 22.42 -4.94
CA ARG A 144 10.99 23.15 -6.08
C ARG A 144 11.73 24.41 -5.65
N GLU A 145 11.13 25.20 -4.75
CA GLU A 145 11.71 26.47 -4.28
C GLU A 145 13.00 26.29 -3.47
N ASN A 146 13.12 25.17 -2.75
CA ASN A 146 14.25 24.91 -1.85
C ASN A 146 15.20 23.83 -2.39
N ASN A 147 15.00 23.38 -3.63
CA ASN A 147 15.77 22.31 -4.26
C ASN A 147 15.91 21.07 -3.37
N MET A 148 14.82 20.64 -2.74
CA MET A 148 14.81 19.45 -1.88
C MET A 148 14.50 18.17 -2.66
N THR A 149 14.75 17.01 -2.05
CA THR A 149 14.42 15.71 -2.65
C THR A 149 13.03 15.26 -2.20
N PHE A 150 12.07 15.20 -3.13
CA PHE A 150 10.73 14.70 -2.85
C PHE A 150 10.63 13.19 -3.09
N ILE A 151 10.03 12.45 -2.15
CA ILE A 151 9.75 11.01 -2.33
C ILE A 151 8.24 10.79 -2.37
N HIS A 152 7.73 10.47 -3.57
CA HIS A 152 6.30 10.23 -3.77
C HIS A 152 5.84 8.94 -3.09
N SER A 153 4.62 8.94 -2.53
CA SER A 153 4.12 7.80 -1.77
C SER A 153 3.79 6.53 -2.57
N HIS A 154 3.82 6.61 -3.91
CA HIS A 154 3.38 5.52 -4.79
C HIS A 154 3.78 5.65 -6.26
N ALA A 155 3.90 6.85 -6.82
CA ALA A 155 4.24 7.07 -8.23
C ALA A 155 5.76 7.25 -8.48
N ASP A 156 6.59 6.96 -7.48
CA ASP A 156 8.06 6.97 -7.60
C ASP A 156 8.56 5.57 -7.99
N PRO A 157 9.33 5.42 -9.09
CA PRO A 157 9.87 4.12 -9.53
C PRO A 157 10.64 3.37 -8.45
N LYS A 158 11.43 4.07 -7.63
CA LYS A 158 12.20 3.47 -6.53
C LYS A 158 11.26 3.00 -5.42
N VAL A 159 10.18 3.73 -5.14
CA VAL A 159 9.16 3.29 -4.18
C VAL A 159 8.48 2.02 -4.70
N ILE A 160 8.03 1.99 -5.96
CA ILE A 160 7.39 0.83 -6.60
C ILE A 160 8.32 -0.39 -6.56
N ALA A 161 9.60 -0.22 -6.93
CA ALA A 161 10.58 -1.30 -6.91
C ALA A 161 10.75 -1.90 -5.51
N GLY A 162 10.80 -1.06 -4.48
CA GLY A 162 10.85 -1.52 -3.08
C GLY A 162 9.61 -2.32 -2.69
N GLN A 163 8.41 -1.87 -3.07
CA GLN A 163 7.19 -2.65 -2.79
C GLN A 163 7.16 -3.98 -3.55
N GLY A 164 7.72 -4.03 -4.76
CA GLY A 164 7.77 -5.25 -5.56
C GLY A 164 8.58 -6.39 -4.97
N THR A 165 9.45 -6.10 -4.00
CA THR A 165 10.15 -7.15 -3.23
C THR A 165 9.18 -8.11 -2.54
N ILE A 166 7.96 -7.65 -2.22
CA ILE A 166 6.89 -8.50 -1.68
C ILE A 166 6.47 -9.57 -2.69
N GLY A 167 6.33 -9.23 -3.97
CA GLY A 167 5.95 -10.18 -5.02
C GLY A 167 7.00 -11.25 -5.24
N LEU A 168 8.30 -10.89 -5.16
CA LEU A 168 9.38 -11.88 -5.18
C LEU A 168 9.27 -12.86 -4.01
N GLU A 169 9.05 -12.36 -2.80
CA GLU A 169 8.91 -13.20 -1.62
C GLU A 169 7.69 -14.12 -1.71
N ILE A 170 6.55 -13.63 -2.22
CA ILE A 170 5.33 -14.42 -2.38
C ILE A 170 5.57 -15.64 -3.29
N ILE A 171 6.15 -15.43 -4.48
CA ILE A 171 6.34 -16.51 -5.46
C ILE A 171 7.47 -17.46 -5.03
N GLU A 172 8.47 -16.98 -4.29
CA GLU A 172 9.47 -17.87 -3.69
C GLU A 172 8.88 -18.77 -2.60
N ASP A 173 7.95 -18.24 -1.77
CA ASP A 173 7.34 -18.99 -0.67
C ASP A 173 6.17 -19.88 -1.15
N LEU A 174 5.50 -19.51 -2.24
CA LEU A 174 4.39 -20.26 -2.84
C LEU A 174 4.39 -20.13 -4.38
N PRO A 175 5.27 -20.89 -5.07
CA PRO A 175 5.41 -20.81 -6.53
C PRO A 175 4.12 -21.10 -7.31
N GLU A 176 3.28 -21.96 -6.76
CA GLU A 176 2.01 -22.39 -7.37
C GLU A 176 0.78 -21.58 -6.91
N ALA A 177 0.98 -20.32 -6.48
CA ALA A 177 -0.12 -19.43 -6.14
C ALA A 177 -1.04 -19.19 -7.36
N ASP A 178 -2.33 -19.45 -7.22
CA ASP A 178 -3.32 -19.19 -8.28
C ASP A 178 -3.63 -17.69 -8.40
N ALA A 179 -3.70 -16.98 -7.28
CA ALA A 179 -4.01 -15.56 -7.24
C ALA A 179 -3.32 -14.80 -6.10
N VAL A 180 -2.98 -13.54 -6.35
CA VAL A 180 -2.54 -12.57 -5.34
C VAL A 180 -3.50 -11.38 -5.35
N ILE A 181 -4.12 -11.11 -4.21
CA ILE A 181 -5.09 -10.02 -4.02
C ILE A 181 -4.42 -8.90 -3.22
N VAL A 182 -4.38 -7.71 -3.82
CA VAL A 182 -3.61 -6.57 -3.32
C VAL A 182 -4.53 -5.35 -3.13
N PRO A 183 -4.51 -4.70 -1.96
CA PRO A 183 -5.18 -3.42 -1.78
C PRO A 183 -4.61 -2.34 -2.71
N VAL A 184 -5.49 -1.52 -3.29
CA VAL A 184 -5.11 -0.46 -4.24
C VAL A 184 -5.58 0.90 -3.73
N GLY A 185 -4.66 1.85 -3.69
CA GLY A 185 -4.92 3.28 -3.62
C GLY A 185 -4.25 3.93 -4.81
N GLY A 186 -3.23 4.75 -4.59
CA GLY A 186 -2.41 5.32 -5.68
C GLY A 186 -1.62 4.31 -6.55
N GLY A 187 -1.65 3.01 -6.22
CA GLY A 187 -1.17 1.94 -7.11
C GLY A 187 0.25 1.42 -6.89
N GLY A 188 1.11 2.15 -6.18
CA GLY A 188 2.53 1.79 -6.09
C GLY A 188 2.84 0.43 -5.46
N LEU A 189 1.97 -0.07 -4.55
CA LEU A 189 2.09 -1.42 -3.99
C LEU A 189 1.81 -2.48 -5.06
N ILE A 190 0.63 -2.40 -5.66
CA ILE A 190 0.17 -3.41 -6.60
C ILE A 190 1.03 -3.41 -7.86
N SER A 191 1.50 -2.27 -8.35
CA SER A 191 2.41 -2.19 -9.51
C SER A 191 3.73 -2.92 -9.25
N GLY A 192 4.29 -2.78 -8.05
CA GLY A 192 5.51 -3.48 -7.67
C GLY A 192 5.28 -4.99 -7.59
N ILE A 193 4.24 -5.41 -6.86
CA ILE A 193 3.91 -6.83 -6.69
C ILE A 193 3.58 -7.49 -8.03
N SER A 194 2.72 -6.86 -8.83
CA SER A 194 2.28 -7.41 -10.11
C SER A 194 3.43 -7.57 -11.09
N THR A 195 4.37 -6.60 -11.14
CA THR A 195 5.57 -6.71 -11.96
C THR A 195 6.42 -7.91 -11.53
N ALA A 196 6.71 -8.02 -10.23
CA ALA A 196 7.52 -9.12 -9.71
C ALA A 196 6.87 -10.48 -9.95
N VAL A 197 5.57 -10.60 -9.67
CA VAL A 197 4.84 -11.85 -9.86
C VAL A 197 4.79 -12.23 -11.33
N LYS A 198 4.39 -11.33 -12.24
CA LYS A 198 4.32 -11.63 -13.68
C LYS A 198 5.69 -11.92 -14.30
N THR A 199 6.77 -11.45 -13.71
CA THR A 199 8.13 -11.83 -14.15
C THR A 199 8.48 -13.27 -13.76
N LEU A 200 7.91 -13.79 -12.67
CA LEU A 200 8.24 -15.10 -12.12
C LEU A 200 7.19 -16.18 -12.43
N SER A 201 5.94 -15.78 -12.65
CA SER A 201 4.79 -16.64 -12.90
C SER A 201 3.76 -15.89 -13.76
N ASP A 202 3.66 -16.27 -15.02
CA ASP A 202 2.63 -15.75 -15.94
C ASP A 202 1.22 -16.28 -15.60
N GLU A 203 1.15 -17.43 -14.91
CA GLU A 203 -0.11 -18.10 -14.57
C GLU A 203 -0.82 -17.44 -13.37
N THR A 204 -0.06 -16.96 -12.38
CA THR A 204 -0.62 -16.37 -11.17
C THR A 204 -1.41 -15.10 -11.49
N LYS A 205 -2.67 -15.07 -11.06
CA LYS A 205 -3.58 -13.95 -11.28
C LYS A 205 -3.33 -12.82 -10.29
N ILE A 206 -3.37 -11.57 -10.74
CA ILE A 206 -3.27 -10.40 -9.86
C ILE A 206 -4.58 -9.62 -9.85
N TYR A 207 -5.14 -9.48 -8.65
CA TYR A 207 -6.38 -8.73 -8.43
C TYR A 207 -6.14 -7.53 -7.52
N GLY A 208 -6.57 -6.36 -7.99
CA GLY A 208 -6.63 -5.14 -7.19
C GLY A 208 -7.97 -4.99 -6.48
N VAL A 209 -7.97 -4.49 -5.25
CA VAL A 209 -9.23 -4.16 -4.55
C VAL A 209 -9.19 -2.75 -3.98
N GLU A 210 -10.23 -1.98 -4.26
CA GLU A 210 -10.42 -0.59 -3.84
C GLU A 210 -11.73 -0.43 -3.08
N PRO A 211 -11.88 0.60 -2.21
CA PRO A 211 -13.18 0.97 -1.69
C PRO A 211 -14.05 1.56 -2.83
N THR A 212 -15.35 1.31 -2.81
CA THR A 212 -16.32 1.93 -3.73
C THR A 212 -16.27 3.46 -3.70
N ALA A 213 -15.88 4.03 -2.56
CA ALA A 213 -15.70 5.48 -2.35
C ALA A 213 -14.56 6.11 -3.15
N ALA A 214 -13.55 5.34 -3.58
CA ALA A 214 -12.43 5.84 -4.36
C ALA A 214 -11.97 4.80 -5.41
N PRO A 215 -12.74 4.58 -6.49
CA PRO A 215 -12.50 3.53 -7.49
C PRO A 215 -11.47 3.98 -8.55
N GLY A 216 -10.26 4.34 -8.11
CA GLY A 216 -9.18 4.91 -8.92
C GLY A 216 -8.72 4.04 -10.06
N ALA A 217 -8.13 2.90 -9.72
CA ALA A 217 -7.63 1.92 -10.67
C ALA A 217 -8.77 1.27 -11.46
N TYR A 218 -9.90 0.98 -10.80
CA TYR A 218 -11.07 0.37 -11.40
C TYR A 218 -11.62 1.19 -12.57
N LYS A 219 -11.86 2.49 -12.36
CA LYS A 219 -12.29 3.38 -13.44
C LYS A 219 -11.18 3.54 -14.48
N SER A 220 -9.94 3.76 -14.03
CA SER A 220 -8.85 4.07 -14.94
C SER A 220 -8.55 2.95 -15.93
N LEU A 221 -8.51 1.70 -15.46
CA LEU A 221 -8.15 0.54 -16.28
C LEU A 221 -9.28 0.15 -17.24
N ARG A 222 -10.55 0.29 -16.82
CA ARG A 222 -11.71 -0.03 -17.67
C ARG A 222 -11.94 0.97 -18.79
N GLU A 223 -11.68 2.24 -18.51
CA GLU A 223 -11.87 3.33 -19.46
C GLU A 223 -10.59 3.62 -20.28
N ASP A 224 -9.52 2.86 -20.04
CA ASP A 224 -8.18 3.08 -20.59
C ASP A 224 -7.70 4.53 -20.45
N LYS A 225 -7.95 5.12 -19.29
CA LYS A 225 -7.67 6.53 -19.00
C LYS A 225 -7.21 6.72 -17.56
N CYS A 226 -6.01 7.24 -17.37
CA CYS A 226 -5.47 7.51 -16.04
C CYS A 226 -6.22 8.67 -15.34
N TYR A 227 -6.91 8.35 -14.24
CA TYR A 227 -7.53 9.33 -13.35
C TYR A 227 -6.65 9.57 -12.11
N GLU A 228 -5.71 10.52 -12.21
CA GLU A 228 -4.81 10.89 -11.10
C GLU A 228 -5.54 11.63 -9.97
N THR A 229 -6.68 12.24 -10.29
CA THR A 229 -7.59 12.91 -9.36
C THR A 229 -9.03 12.45 -9.62
N LEU A 230 -9.79 12.25 -8.55
CA LEU A 230 -11.18 11.83 -8.59
C LEU A 230 -11.99 12.57 -7.52
N ASP A 231 -13.26 12.80 -7.82
CA ASP A 231 -14.24 13.06 -6.77
C ASP A 231 -14.47 11.75 -6.01
N ILE A 232 -14.15 11.76 -4.72
CA ILE A 232 -14.20 10.59 -3.84
C ILE A 232 -15.20 10.81 -2.70
N ASP A 233 -15.78 9.72 -2.22
CA ASP A 233 -16.60 9.70 -1.02
C ASP A 233 -15.76 9.41 0.25
N VAL A 234 -16.41 9.51 1.41
CA VAL A 234 -15.80 9.14 2.69
C VAL A 234 -15.78 7.61 2.83
N SER A 235 -14.64 7.07 3.26
CA SER A 235 -14.50 5.66 3.62
C SER A 235 -13.59 5.46 4.82
N ILE A 236 -13.84 4.39 5.58
CA ILE A 236 -12.95 3.93 6.65
C ILE A 236 -11.58 3.46 6.13
N ALA A 237 -11.47 3.07 4.86
CA ALA A 237 -10.23 2.65 4.22
C ALA A 237 -9.40 3.86 3.75
N SER A 238 -9.14 4.81 4.65
CA SER A 238 -8.50 6.10 4.35
C SER A 238 -7.14 5.98 3.63
N GLY A 239 -6.44 4.85 3.79
CA GLY A 239 -5.16 4.58 3.13
C GLY A 239 -5.24 4.28 1.63
N LEU A 240 -6.46 4.06 1.11
CA LEU A 240 -6.75 3.73 -0.28
C LEU A 240 -7.43 4.88 -1.04
N LEU A 241 -7.73 5.99 -0.35
CA LEU A 241 -8.38 7.15 -0.96
C LEU A 241 -7.44 7.93 -1.87
N GLY A 242 -7.98 8.43 -2.98
CA GLY A 242 -7.27 9.23 -3.99
C GLY A 242 -7.48 8.71 -5.41
N GLY A 243 -6.79 9.32 -6.37
CA GLY A 243 -6.72 8.81 -7.74
C GLY A 243 -5.64 7.74 -7.91
N PHE A 244 -5.44 7.34 -9.16
CA PHE A 244 -4.46 6.32 -9.55
C PHE A 244 -3.29 6.97 -10.30
N GLY A 245 -2.07 6.79 -9.79
CA GLY A 245 -0.90 7.49 -10.35
C GLY A 245 -0.57 7.05 -11.77
N ARG A 246 -0.01 7.96 -12.59
CA ARG A 246 0.32 7.68 -13.99
C ARG A 246 1.22 6.46 -14.19
N LEU A 247 2.35 6.39 -13.49
CA LEU A 247 3.27 5.24 -13.61
C LEU A 247 2.61 3.92 -13.16
N PRO A 248 1.94 3.88 -11.98
CA PRO A 248 1.14 2.72 -11.61
C PRO A 248 0.10 2.30 -12.66
N PHE A 249 -0.58 3.25 -13.31
CA PHE A 249 -1.52 2.97 -14.38
C PHE A 249 -0.89 2.25 -15.57
N GLU A 250 0.23 2.76 -16.09
CA GLU A 250 0.92 2.16 -17.23
C GLU A 250 1.45 0.74 -16.94
N ILE A 251 1.93 0.50 -15.71
CA ILE A 251 2.33 -0.83 -15.25
C ILE A 251 1.11 -1.75 -15.15
N CYS A 252 0.10 -1.32 -14.39
CA CYS A 252 -1.04 -2.16 -14.05
C CYS A 252 -1.90 -2.53 -15.25
N LYS A 253 -1.98 -1.67 -16.27
CA LYS A 253 -2.62 -1.99 -17.56
C LYS A 253 -2.06 -3.25 -18.22
N ARG A 254 -0.78 -3.57 -17.99
CA ARG A 254 -0.11 -4.75 -18.56
C ARG A 254 -0.09 -5.96 -17.62
N THR A 255 -0.15 -5.72 -16.31
CA THR A 255 0.13 -6.77 -15.32
C THR A 255 -1.08 -7.26 -14.52
N LEU A 256 -2.17 -6.47 -14.46
CA LEU A 256 -3.35 -6.85 -13.68
C LEU A 256 -4.33 -7.68 -14.50
N ASP A 257 -4.94 -8.66 -13.84
CA ASP A 257 -6.00 -9.45 -14.43
C ASP A 257 -7.37 -8.81 -14.22
N ASN A 258 -7.64 -8.20 -13.05
CA ASN A 258 -8.86 -7.46 -12.79
C ASN A 258 -8.77 -6.55 -11.54
N THR A 259 -9.75 -5.68 -11.36
CA THR A 259 -9.96 -4.85 -10.17
C THR A 259 -11.38 -4.98 -9.64
N PHE A 260 -11.53 -4.99 -8.32
CA PHE A 260 -12.81 -5.15 -7.63
C PHE A 260 -13.03 -4.02 -6.62
N LEU A 261 -14.30 -3.76 -6.30
CA LEU A 261 -14.68 -2.72 -5.36
C LEU A 261 -15.39 -3.32 -4.16
N VAL A 262 -15.09 -2.83 -2.96
CA VAL A 262 -15.78 -3.21 -1.72
C VAL A 262 -16.29 -1.98 -0.99
N ASP A 263 -17.41 -2.10 -0.28
CA ASP A 263 -17.93 -1.02 0.55
C ASP A 263 -17.43 -1.12 2.00
N ASP A 264 -17.69 -0.07 2.79
CA ASP A 264 -17.24 0.02 4.17
C ASP A 264 -17.84 -1.08 5.06
N ARG A 265 -19.03 -1.58 4.77
CA ARG A 265 -19.63 -2.66 5.55
C ARG A 265 -18.87 -3.96 5.32
N GLU A 266 -18.63 -4.32 4.07
CA GLU A 266 -17.86 -5.52 3.70
C GLU A 266 -16.43 -5.45 4.25
N ILE A 267 -15.83 -4.27 4.26
CA ILE A 267 -14.51 -4.05 4.87
C ILE A 267 -14.54 -4.35 6.37
N ILE A 268 -15.56 -3.88 7.10
CA ILE A 268 -15.67 -4.16 8.54
C ILE A 268 -15.90 -5.66 8.79
N GLU A 269 -16.75 -6.32 8.01
CA GLU A 269 -16.97 -7.77 8.12
C GLU A 269 -15.64 -8.56 7.95
N ALA A 270 -14.81 -8.16 6.98
CA ALA A 270 -13.47 -8.74 6.81
C ALA A 270 -12.51 -8.40 7.96
N MET A 271 -12.55 -7.19 8.51
CA MET A 271 -11.75 -6.83 9.68
C MET A 271 -12.09 -7.72 10.88
N VAL A 272 -13.38 -7.99 11.10
CA VAL A 272 -13.83 -8.87 12.18
C VAL A 272 -13.33 -10.29 11.96
N ALA A 273 -13.45 -10.84 10.74
CA ALA A 273 -12.96 -12.18 10.43
C ALA A 273 -11.44 -12.30 10.67
N ILE A 274 -10.64 -11.34 10.18
CA ILE A 274 -9.18 -11.33 10.43
C ILE A 274 -8.88 -11.26 11.93
N GLN A 275 -9.63 -10.48 12.70
CA GLN A 275 -9.41 -10.36 14.13
C GLN A 275 -9.79 -11.63 14.89
N GLN A 276 -10.93 -12.24 14.57
CA GLN A 276 -11.42 -13.43 15.25
C GLN A 276 -10.54 -14.64 14.96
N ASP A 277 -10.25 -14.86 13.69
CA ASP A 277 -9.61 -16.08 13.21
C ASP A 277 -8.08 -16.04 13.33
N GLU A 278 -7.46 -14.87 13.09
CA GLU A 278 -6.01 -14.72 13.02
C GLU A 278 -5.42 -13.90 14.17
N GLN A 279 -6.27 -13.29 15.00
CA GLN A 279 -5.85 -12.40 16.10
C GLN A 279 -4.98 -11.22 15.62
N VAL A 280 -5.26 -10.72 14.41
CA VAL A 280 -4.53 -9.61 13.79
C VAL A 280 -5.40 -8.36 13.72
N MET A 281 -4.90 -7.28 14.31
CA MET A 281 -5.52 -5.95 14.26
C MET A 281 -5.19 -5.24 12.94
N ALA A 282 -5.72 -5.75 11.83
CA ALA A 282 -5.53 -5.17 10.50
C ALA A 282 -6.28 -3.83 10.36
N GLU A 283 -5.67 -2.85 9.68
CA GLU A 283 -6.40 -1.62 9.34
C GLU A 283 -7.46 -1.90 8.23
N PRO A 284 -8.46 -1.02 8.04
CA PRO A 284 -9.52 -1.26 7.05
C PRO A 284 -8.96 -1.45 5.62
N ALA A 285 -7.96 -0.64 5.24
CA ALA A 285 -7.29 -0.75 3.95
C ALA A 285 -6.59 -2.10 3.72
N SER A 286 -6.15 -2.79 4.78
CA SER A 286 -5.54 -4.14 4.68
C SER A 286 -6.56 -5.25 4.52
N SER A 287 -7.84 -4.98 4.81
CA SER A 287 -8.89 -6.00 4.88
C SER A 287 -9.68 -6.13 3.58
N VAL A 288 -9.50 -5.20 2.62
CA VAL A 288 -10.26 -5.16 1.36
C VAL A 288 -10.12 -6.43 0.53
N GLY A 289 -8.97 -7.09 0.55
CA GLY A 289 -8.75 -8.33 -0.20
C GLY A 289 -9.61 -9.49 0.30
N LEU A 290 -9.71 -9.65 1.62
CA LEU A 290 -10.62 -10.62 2.23
C LEU A 290 -12.08 -10.20 2.03
N ALA A 291 -12.39 -8.91 2.16
CA ALA A 291 -13.74 -8.38 1.95
C ALA A 291 -14.28 -8.76 0.57
N ALA A 292 -13.47 -8.63 -0.47
CA ALA A 292 -13.88 -8.97 -1.83
C ALA A 292 -14.16 -10.47 -2.01
N LEU A 293 -13.43 -11.35 -1.32
CA LEU A 293 -13.69 -12.79 -1.32
C LEU A 293 -14.97 -13.15 -0.56
N LEU A 294 -15.14 -12.62 0.66
CA LEU A 294 -16.31 -12.90 1.50
C LEU A 294 -17.61 -12.37 0.86
N ALA A 295 -17.55 -11.20 0.21
CA ALA A 295 -18.67 -10.64 -0.53
C ALA A 295 -18.94 -11.33 -1.88
N GLY A 296 -18.19 -12.37 -2.24
CA GLY A 296 -18.37 -13.12 -3.49
C GLY A 296 -18.03 -12.33 -4.76
N LYS A 297 -17.29 -11.21 -4.64
CA LYS A 297 -16.94 -10.34 -5.78
C LYS A 297 -15.81 -10.94 -6.62
N ILE A 298 -14.98 -11.75 -5.99
CA ILE A 298 -13.90 -12.51 -6.62
C ILE A 298 -14.30 -13.98 -6.57
N GLU A 299 -14.78 -14.51 -7.69
CA GLU A 299 -15.25 -15.89 -7.79
C GLU A 299 -14.09 -16.87 -7.99
N LEU A 300 -13.48 -17.31 -6.87
CA LEU A 300 -12.48 -18.37 -6.83
C LEU A 300 -12.97 -19.50 -5.93
N LYS A 301 -12.69 -20.75 -6.32
CA LYS A 301 -12.95 -21.95 -5.52
C LYS A 301 -11.81 -22.94 -5.64
N ASN A 302 -11.45 -23.55 -4.50
CA ASN A 302 -10.36 -24.53 -4.40
C ASN A 302 -9.01 -24.01 -4.93
N LYS A 303 -8.78 -22.69 -4.83
CA LYS A 303 -7.55 -22.03 -5.31
C LYS A 303 -6.62 -21.64 -4.17
N LYS A 304 -5.31 -21.58 -4.43
CA LYS A 304 -4.29 -21.03 -3.54
C LYS A 304 -4.24 -19.51 -3.72
N VAL A 305 -4.80 -18.78 -2.76
CA VAL A 305 -4.99 -17.33 -2.86
C VAL A 305 -4.18 -16.62 -1.79
N VAL A 306 -3.33 -15.70 -2.21
CA VAL A 306 -2.53 -14.85 -1.33
C VAL A 306 -3.25 -13.53 -1.07
N LEU A 307 -3.50 -13.21 0.19
CA LEU A 307 -3.97 -11.91 0.64
C LEU A 307 -2.82 -11.10 1.22
N VAL A 308 -2.60 -9.89 0.71
CA VAL A 308 -1.55 -9.01 1.25
C VAL A 308 -2.11 -8.19 2.42
N ILE A 309 -1.75 -8.57 3.65
CA ILE A 309 -2.16 -7.86 4.87
C ILE A 309 -1.21 -6.70 5.10
N THR A 310 -1.55 -5.53 4.55
CA THR A 310 -0.61 -4.42 4.32
C THR A 310 -0.14 -3.68 5.57
N SER A 311 -0.93 -3.61 6.64
CA SER A 311 -0.68 -2.74 7.80
C SER A 311 -1.53 -3.11 9.02
N ARG A 312 -0.99 -2.79 10.21
CA ARG A 312 -1.71 -2.79 11.50
C ARG A 312 -1.73 -1.41 12.17
N ASN A 313 -1.52 -0.35 11.41
CA ASN A 313 -1.39 1.01 11.94
C ASN A 313 -2.73 1.72 12.19
N ILE A 314 -3.58 1.04 12.94
CA ILE A 314 -4.83 1.56 13.48
C ILE A 314 -4.69 1.72 15.01
N ASN A 315 -5.44 2.63 15.62
CA ASN A 315 -5.48 2.76 17.08
C ASN A 315 -6.62 1.88 17.65
N THR A 316 -6.46 1.43 18.90
CA THR A 316 -7.39 0.49 19.55
C THR A 316 -8.82 1.03 19.62
N THR A 317 -8.98 2.31 19.93
CA THR A 317 -10.31 2.95 20.04
C THR A 317 -11.05 2.94 18.70
N THR A 318 -10.38 3.32 17.61
CA THR A 318 -10.96 3.33 16.26
C THR A 318 -11.28 1.92 15.80
N PHE A 319 -10.39 0.96 16.02
CA PHE A 319 -10.62 -0.43 15.63
C PHE A 319 -11.84 -1.01 16.37
N ASN A 320 -11.88 -0.91 17.70
CA ASN A 320 -12.98 -1.41 18.51
C ASN A 320 -14.31 -0.78 18.10
N ARG A 321 -14.33 0.54 17.85
CA ARG A 321 -15.53 1.25 17.37
C ARG A 321 -16.01 0.74 16.00
N LEU A 322 -15.10 0.33 15.12
CA LEU A 322 -15.46 -0.19 13.80
C LEU A 322 -16.04 -1.60 13.90
N ILE A 323 -15.36 -2.51 14.59
CA ILE A 323 -15.78 -3.92 14.67
C ILE A 323 -17.07 -4.10 15.48
N GLN A 324 -17.36 -3.22 16.45
CA GLN A 324 -18.62 -3.22 17.21
C GLN A 324 -19.87 -2.95 16.37
N LYS A 325 -19.72 -2.51 15.12
CA LYS A 325 -20.85 -2.28 14.21
C LYS A 325 -21.38 -3.57 13.58
N VAL A 326 -20.67 -4.68 13.66
CA VAL A 326 -21.11 -5.97 13.14
C VAL A 326 -21.76 -6.76 14.29
N PRO A 327 -23.04 -7.15 14.16
CA PRO A 327 -23.69 -8.01 15.14
C PRO A 327 -22.97 -9.37 15.27
N ASP A 328 -22.86 -9.89 16.50
CA ASP A 328 -22.15 -11.14 16.80
C ASP A 328 -22.63 -12.37 15.99
N ASN A 329 -23.85 -12.32 15.45
CA ASN A 329 -24.49 -13.40 14.71
C ASN A 329 -24.28 -13.36 13.17
N VAL A 330 -23.56 -12.38 12.64
CA VAL A 330 -23.36 -12.23 11.17
C VAL A 330 -22.19 -13.07 10.63
N LEU A 331 -21.31 -13.55 11.51
CA LEU A 331 -20.05 -14.20 11.12
C LEU A 331 -19.87 -15.63 11.70
N ALA A 332 -20.92 -16.18 12.30
CA ALA A 332 -20.99 -17.56 12.81
C ALA A 332 -21.38 -18.57 11.72
#